data_AF-A0A9J8AM11-F1
#
_entry.id   AF-A0A9J8AM11-F1
#
_cell.length_a   1.000
_cell.length_b   1.000
_cell.length_c   1.000
_cell.angle_alpha   90.00
_cell.angle_beta   90.00
_cell.angle_gamma   90.00
#
_symmetry.space_group_name_H-M   'P 1'
#
loop_
_entity.id
_entity.type
_entity.pdbx_description
1 polymer ?
#
loop_
_entity_poly.entity_id
_entity_poly.type
_entity_poly.pdbx_seq_one_letter_code
_entity_poly.pdbx_strand_id
1 'polypeptide(L)'
;LLLGFYSEPWWKLDLMTTYSVNRVNITNRHDCCSDRINGAEIRIGNVSSNVLSNPVCAVVSTIPAGATYSYPCHGMKGRYVTVNIPGPLQKYLTLCEVEVYGEGVLKQADLVFWENNGVTIVGLGCMLSAFSNLLHKMHLCLKR
;
A
#
# COMPACT_ATOMS: atom_id res chain seq x y z
N LEU A 1 12.69 18.14 -30.01
CA LEU A 1 11.71 17.92 -28.92
C LEU A 1 12.11 16.62 -28.24
N LEU A 2 12.82 16.69 -27.11
CA LEU A 2 13.24 15.49 -26.38
C LEU A 2 11.98 14.84 -25.79
N LEU A 3 11.58 13.70 -26.35
CA LEU A 3 10.64 12.79 -25.72
C LEU A 3 11.36 12.18 -24.51
N GLY A 4 11.51 12.94 -23.43
CA GLY A 4 11.84 12.39 -22.13
C GLY A 4 10.72 11.44 -21.75
N PHE A 5 11.02 10.15 -21.62
CA PHE A 5 10.05 9.16 -21.17
C PHE A 5 9.64 9.51 -19.74
N TYR A 6 8.46 10.13 -19.58
CA TYR A 6 7.80 10.32 -18.29
C TYR A 6 7.38 8.95 -17.74
N SER A 7 8.29 8.26 -17.06
CA SER A 7 7.95 7.03 -16.34
C SER A 7 7.68 7.37 -14.88
N GLU A 8 6.41 7.42 -14.49
CA GLU A 8 6.00 7.50 -13.09
C GLU A 8 5.76 6.07 -12.58
N PRO A 9 6.78 5.38 -12.01
CA PRO A 9 6.62 4.00 -11.59
C PRO A 9 5.56 3.92 -10.50
N TRP A 10 4.69 2.93 -10.59
CA TRP A 10 3.64 2.70 -9.62
C TRP A 10 3.45 1.21 -9.32
N TRP A 11 2.99 0.95 -8.11
CA TRP A 11 2.48 -0.33 -7.65
C TRP A 11 1.03 -0.15 -7.21
N LYS A 12 0.18 -1.15 -7.42
CA LYS A 12 -1.25 -1.11 -7.07
C LYS A 12 -1.69 -2.39 -6.38
N LEU A 13 -2.47 -2.23 -5.32
CA LEU A 13 -3.30 -3.26 -4.71
C LEU A 13 -4.76 -3.11 -5.15
N ASP A 14 -5.38 -4.21 -5.57
CA ASP A 14 -6.83 -4.31 -5.74
C ASP A 14 -7.43 -5.04 -4.52
N LEU A 15 -8.24 -4.32 -3.74
CA LEU A 15 -8.93 -4.86 -2.56
C LEU A 15 -10.20 -5.65 -2.91
N MET A 16 -10.49 -5.86 -4.21
CA MET A 16 -11.67 -6.51 -4.78
C MET A 16 -12.99 -5.74 -4.62
N THR A 17 -13.15 -5.04 -3.49
CA THR A 17 -14.28 -4.16 -3.18
C THR A 17 -13.80 -2.87 -2.52
N THR A 18 -14.69 -1.90 -2.34
CA THR A 18 -14.36 -0.61 -1.72
C THR A 18 -14.29 -0.76 -0.20
N TYR A 19 -13.18 -0.35 0.39
CA TYR A 19 -12.97 -0.24 1.85
C TYR A 19 -12.81 1.22 2.27
N SER A 20 -13.10 1.51 3.54
CA SER A 20 -12.69 2.71 4.24
C SER A 20 -11.28 2.51 4.79
N VAL A 21 -10.27 3.02 4.09
CA VAL A 21 -8.86 2.83 4.43
C VAL A 21 -8.44 3.84 5.49
N ASN A 22 -8.08 3.35 6.68
CA ASN A 22 -7.67 4.15 7.82
C ASN A 22 -6.18 4.44 7.82
N ARG A 23 -5.35 3.49 7.36
CA ARG A 23 -3.90 3.60 7.42
C ARG A 23 -3.21 2.70 6.40
N VAL A 24 -2.06 3.13 5.91
CA VAL A 24 -1.17 2.34 5.08
C VAL A 24 0.22 2.31 5.71
N ASN A 25 0.79 1.13 5.92
CA ASN A 25 2.20 1.00 6.28
C ASN A 25 3.03 0.64 5.05
N ILE A 26 4.23 1.19 4.95
CA ILE A 26 5.19 0.87 3.91
C ILE A 26 6.50 0.45 4.55
N THR A 27 6.99 -0.72 4.16
CA THR A 27 8.34 -1.18 4.50
C THR A 27 9.28 -0.95 3.33
N ASN A 28 10.32 -0.15 3.56
CA ASN A 28 11.30 0.18 2.54
C ASN A 28 12.35 -0.91 2.36
N ARG A 29 13.05 -0.87 1.23
CA ARG A 29 14.19 -1.73 0.91
C ARG A 29 15.27 -1.67 2.00
N HIS A 30 15.86 -2.82 2.34
CA HIS A 30 16.82 -2.95 3.44
C HIS A 30 18.30 -2.81 3.03
N ASP A 31 18.69 -3.30 1.86
CA ASP A 31 20.08 -3.51 1.47
C ASP A 31 20.78 -2.28 0.85
N CYS A 32 20.05 -1.40 0.16
CA CYS A 32 20.57 -0.12 -0.35
C CYS A 32 19.45 0.83 -0.75
N CYS A 33 19.84 2.06 -1.11
CA CYS A 33 19.05 2.89 -2.03
C CYS A 33 17.68 3.30 -1.46
N SER A 34 17.62 3.46 -0.13
CA SER A 34 16.39 3.76 0.60
C SER A 34 15.80 5.13 0.24
N ASP A 35 16.63 6.05 -0.23
CA ASP A 35 16.25 7.39 -0.69
C ASP A 35 15.34 7.37 -1.93
N ARG A 36 15.30 6.26 -2.69
CA ARG A 36 14.48 6.15 -3.90
C ARG A 36 12.99 6.31 -3.64
N ILE A 37 12.52 5.97 -2.44
CA ILE A 37 11.10 6.10 -2.07
C ILE A 37 10.70 7.54 -1.73
N ASN A 38 11.67 8.45 -1.59
CA ASN A 38 11.40 9.83 -1.18
C ASN A 38 10.54 10.53 -2.24
N GLY A 39 9.46 11.16 -1.79
CA GLY A 39 8.45 11.79 -2.62
C GLY A 39 7.43 10.83 -3.24
N ALA A 40 7.42 9.54 -2.87
CA ALA A 40 6.36 8.64 -3.29
C ALA A 40 5.01 9.09 -2.73
N GLU A 41 3.93 8.89 -3.49
CA GLU A 41 2.57 9.21 -3.11
C GLU A 41 1.78 7.93 -2.88
N ILE A 42 1.03 7.89 -1.79
CA ILE A 42 0.04 6.85 -1.51
C ILE A 42 -1.30 7.40 -1.98
N ARG A 43 -1.96 6.71 -2.91
CA ARG A 43 -3.25 7.11 -3.50
C ARG A 43 -4.31 6.06 -3.24
N ILE A 44 -5.54 6.50 -2.97
CA ILE A 44 -6.66 5.62 -2.62
C ILE A 44 -7.90 6.05 -3.39
N GLY A 45 -8.56 5.11 -4.08
CA GLY A 45 -9.81 5.42 -4.75
C GLY A 45 -10.42 4.25 -5.52
N ASN A 46 -11.36 4.56 -6.40
CA ASN A 46 -12.14 3.55 -7.14
C ASN A 46 -11.87 3.58 -8.65
N VAL A 47 -11.01 4.49 -9.15
CA VAL A 47 -10.69 4.60 -10.57
C VAL A 47 -9.58 3.61 -10.92
N SER A 48 -9.90 2.62 -11.75
CA SER A 48 -8.94 1.59 -12.21
C SER A 48 -8.22 1.95 -13.50
N SER A 49 -8.88 2.69 -14.40
CA SER A 49 -8.37 3.05 -15.73
C SER A 49 -7.21 4.03 -15.68
N ASN A 50 -7.18 4.88 -14.66
CA ASN A 50 -6.07 5.77 -14.35
C ASN A 50 -5.88 5.83 -12.84
N VAL A 51 -5.04 4.96 -12.29
CA VAL A 51 -4.88 4.85 -10.83
C VAL A 51 -4.20 6.07 -10.21
N LEU A 52 -3.45 6.83 -11.02
CA LEU A 52 -2.77 8.06 -10.61
C LEU A 52 -3.74 9.25 -10.48
N SER A 53 -4.98 9.14 -11.00
CA SER A 53 -6.01 10.16 -10.77
C SER A 53 -6.74 10.00 -9.43
N ASN A 54 -6.55 8.88 -8.73
CA ASN A 54 -7.11 8.69 -7.40
C ASN A 54 -6.46 9.69 -6.41
N PRO A 55 -7.22 10.19 -5.41
CA PRO A 55 -6.72 11.19 -4.47
C PRO A 55 -5.56 10.66 -3.63
N VAL A 56 -4.64 11.56 -3.29
CA VAL A 56 -3.47 11.28 -2.44
C VAL A 56 -3.93 11.18 -0.99
N CYS A 57 -3.62 10.06 -0.34
CA CYS A 57 -3.68 9.90 1.11
C CYS A 57 -2.49 10.58 1.78
N ALA A 58 -1.27 10.25 1.35
CA ALA A 58 -0.04 10.72 1.99
C ALA A 58 1.12 10.78 1.01
N VAL A 59 2.11 11.60 1.36
CA VAL A 59 3.41 11.66 0.67
C VAL A 59 4.48 11.10 1.59
N VAL A 60 5.27 10.17 1.05
CA VAL A 60 6.42 9.58 1.72
C VAL A 60 7.57 10.58 1.68
N SER A 61 7.89 11.20 2.81
CA SER A 61 9.05 12.08 2.91
C SER A 61 10.36 11.28 2.83
N THR A 62 10.56 10.39 3.80
CA THR A 62 11.66 9.42 3.86
C THR A 62 11.23 8.18 4.63
N ILE A 63 11.80 7.03 4.31
CA ILE A 63 11.75 5.82 5.14
C ILE A 63 13.17 5.24 5.18
N PRO A 64 13.82 5.12 6.35
CA PRO A 64 15.13 4.50 6.45
C PRO A 64 15.15 3.06 5.91
N ALA A 65 16.33 2.56 5.57
CA ALA A 65 16.49 1.23 4.99
C ALA A 65 15.91 0.13 5.91
N GLY A 66 15.00 -0.68 5.37
CA GLY A 66 14.32 -1.77 6.09
C GLY A 66 13.31 -1.34 7.15
N ALA A 67 13.12 -0.03 7.35
CA ALA A 67 12.14 0.47 8.30
C ALA A 67 10.72 0.41 7.71
N THR A 68 9.73 0.33 8.62
CA THR A 68 8.30 0.39 8.30
C THR A 68 7.73 1.68 8.86
N TYR A 69 7.22 2.55 8.00
CA TYR A 69 6.54 3.79 8.40
C TYR A 69 5.04 3.70 8.12
N SER A 70 4.27 4.42 8.92
CA SER A 70 2.82 4.35 8.94
C SER A 70 2.18 5.68 8.54
N TYR A 71 1.24 5.63 7.60
CA TYR A 71 0.62 6.80 6.97
C TYR A 71 -0.89 6.77 7.22
N PRO A 72 -1.43 7.69 8.06
CA PRO A 72 -2.86 7.75 8.31
C PRO A 72 -3.60 8.28 7.07
N CYS A 73 -4.66 7.56 6.68
CA CYS A 73 -5.52 7.89 5.53
C CYS A 73 -6.95 8.26 5.93
N HIS A 74 -7.25 8.34 7.23
CA HIS A 74 -8.47 8.95 7.78
C HIS A 74 -9.80 8.44 7.18
N GLY A 75 -9.87 7.15 6.82
CA GLY A 75 -11.08 6.53 6.31
C GLY A 75 -11.37 6.84 4.83
N MET A 76 -10.35 7.18 4.05
CA MET A 76 -10.49 7.35 2.61
C MET A 76 -11.09 6.11 1.96
N LYS A 77 -12.17 6.29 1.19
CA LYS A 77 -12.87 5.18 0.55
C LYS A 77 -12.24 4.82 -0.79
N GLY A 78 -11.81 3.59 -0.95
CA GLY A 78 -11.25 3.10 -2.20
C GLY A 78 -11.19 1.58 -2.30
N ARG A 79 -11.27 1.08 -3.53
CA ARG A 79 -10.95 -0.31 -3.89
C ARG A 79 -9.47 -0.49 -4.23
N TYR A 80 -8.83 0.56 -4.74
CA TYR A 80 -7.45 0.53 -5.16
C TYR A 80 -6.58 1.36 -4.21
N VAL A 81 -5.48 0.78 -3.76
CA VAL A 81 -4.39 1.49 -3.07
C VAL A 81 -3.19 1.47 -4.00
N THR A 82 -2.63 2.63 -4.30
CA THR A 82 -1.51 2.79 -5.23
C THR A 82 -0.37 3.51 -4.53
N VAL A 83 0.85 3.08 -4.80
CA VAL A 83 2.07 3.83 -4.43
C VAL A 83 2.77 4.20 -5.73
N ASN A 84 2.95 5.49 -6.00
CA ASN A 84 3.63 5.97 -7.20
C ASN A 84 4.75 6.94 -6.84
N ILE A 85 5.79 7.02 -7.66
CA ILE A 85 6.79 8.10 -7.54
C ILE A 85 6.59 9.07 -8.70
N PRO A 86 6.11 10.30 -8.44
CA PRO A 86 5.86 11.28 -9.49
C PRO A 86 7.16 11.85 -10.05
N GLY A 87 7.09 12.36 -11.28
CA GLY A 87 8.13 13.18 -11.89
C GLY A 87 8.69 12.66 -13.22
N PRO A 88 9.42 13.52 -13.95
CA PRO A 88 9.84 13.28 -15.34
C PRO A 88 11.08 12.39 -15.47
N LEU A 89 11.74 12.06 -14.36
CA LEU A 89 13.00 11.31 -14.35
C LEU A 89 12.73 9.80 -14.24
N GLN A 90 13.65 9.00 -14.78
CA GLN A 90 13.60 7.54 -14.64
C GLN A 90 13.85 7.16 -13.17
N LYS A 91 12.76 6.96 -12.43
CA LYS A 91 12.77 6.56 -11.02
C LYS A 91 12.47 5.07 -10.88
N TYR A 92 12.86 4.49 -9.76
CA TYR A 92 12.60 3.09 -9.42
C TYR A 92 11.81 3.02 -8.13
N LEU A 93 10.61 2.45 -8.20
CA LEU A 93 9.83 2.10 -7.02
C LEU A 93 10.28 0.73 -6.53
N THR A 94 10.64 0.62 -5.25
CA THR A 94 10.92 -0.64 -4.59
C THR A 94 10.26 -0.64 -3.23
N LEU A 95 9.42 -1.64 -2.99
CA LEU A 95 8.65 -1.81 -1.76
C LEU A 95 8.94 -3.22 -1.26
N CYS A 96 9.25 -3.38 0.03
CA CYS A 96 9.38 -4.70 0.63
C CYS A 96 8.03 -5.25 1.05
N GLU A 97 7.22 -4.38 1.66
CA GLU A 97 5.90 -4.72 2.17
C GLU A 97 5.01 -3.49 2.08
N VAL A 98 3.73 -3.67 1.73
CA VAL A 98 2.69 -2.66 1.89
C VAL A 98 1.54 -3.27 2.67
N GLU A 99 1.16 -2.60 3.75
CA GLU A 99 0.09 -3.04 4.62
C GLU A 99 -1.04 -2.03 4.61
N VAL A 100 -2.27 -2.48 4.37
CA VAL A 100 -3.44 -1.62 4.37
C VAL A 100 -4.31 -1.97 5.57
N TYR A 101 -4.81 -0.97 6.28
CA TYR A 101 -5.71 -1.14 7.42
C TYR A 101 -6.97 -0.35 7.14
N GLY A 102 -8.13 -1.00 7.25
CA GLY A 102 -9.41 -0.36 6.97
C GLY A 102 -10.61 -1.19 7.40
N GLU A 103 -11.79 -0.65 7.13
CA GLU A 103 -13.09 -1.23 7.45
C GLU A 103 -13.94 -1.37 6.17
N GLY A 104 -14.71 -2.46 6.05
CA GLY A 104 -15.54 -2.68 4.87
C GLY A 104 -16.45 -3.90 4.99
N VAL A 105 -17.36 -4.05 4.02
CA VAL A 105 -18.25 -5.20 3.93
C VAL A 105 -17.48 -6.35 3.29
N LEU A 106 -17.30 -7.42 4.07
CA LEU A 106 -16.60 -8.62 3.64
C LEU A 106 -17.54 -9.42 2.76
N LYS A 107 -17.09 -9.81 1.56
CA LYS A 107 -17.82 -10.81 0.77
C LYS A 107 -17.18 -12.16 1.00
N GLN A 108 -18.00 -13.21 1.10
CA GLN A 108 -17.60 -14.60 1.39
C GLN A 108 -16.46 -15.14 0.50
N ALA A 109 -16.27 -14.56 -0.68
CA ALA A 109 -15.21 -14.92 -1.64
C ALA A 109 -13.84 -14.28 -1.37
N ASP A 110 -13.75 -13.32 -0.43
CA ASP A 110 -12.52 -12.58 -0.09
C ASP A 110 -11.81 -13.17 1.16
N LEU A 111 -12.25 -14.35 1.64
CA LEU A 111 -11.87 -14.90 2.95
C LEU A 111 -10.61 -15.79 2.88
N VAL A 112 -9.51 -15.32 3.47
CA VAL A 112 -8.57 -16.18 4.22
C VAL A 112 -8.82 -15.92 5.70
N PHE A 113 -9.31 -16.93 6.42
CA PHE A 113 -9.77 -16.79 7.81
C PHE A 113 -8.61 -16.63 8.81
N TRP A 114 -8.71 -15.60 9.65
CA TRP A 114 -8.35 -15.69 11.08
C TRP A 114 -9.43 -14.98 11.89
N GLU A 115 -10.18 -15.73 12.71
CA GLU A 115 -11.09 -15.14 13.71
C GLU A 115 -10.31 -14.76 14.97
N ASN A 116 -10.44 -13.52 15.41
CA ASN A 116 -10.18 -13.11 16.79
C ASN A 116 -11.22 -12.07 17.21
N ASN A 117 -12.02 -12.38 18.24
CA ASN A 117 -12.95 -11.45 18.89
C ASN A 117 -13.95 -10.73 17.96
N GLY A 118 -14.52 -11.43 16.98
CA GLY A 118 -15.62 -10.91 16.15
C GLY A 118 -15.21 -9.88 15.09
N VAL A 119 -13.91 -9.77 14.76
CA VAL A 119 -13.40 -8.92 13.68
C VAL A 119 -12.88 -9.79 12.54
N THR A 120 -13.25 -9.47 11.29
CA THR A 120 -12.80 -10.21 10.10
C THR A 120 -11.69 -9.44 9.39
N ILE A 121 -10.60 -10.13 9.07
CA ILE A 121 -9.40 -9.58 8.42
C ILE A 121 -9.35 -10.10 6.99
N VAL A 122 -9.18 -9.22 6.00
CA VAL A 122 -9.01 -9.61 4.59
C VAL A 122 -7.53 -9.62 4.26
N GLY A 123 -6.96 -10.82 4.12
CA GLY A 123 -5.59 -11.01 3.65
C GLY A 123 -5.55 -11.95 2.46
N LEU A 124 -5.11 -11.47 1.30
CA LEU A 124 -4.60 -12.34 0.23
C LEU A 124 -3.13 -12.63 0.59
N GLY A 125 -2.87 -13.84 1.10
CA GLY A 125 -1.76 -14.08 2.04
C GLY A 125 -0.33 -14.06 1.50
N CYS A 126 0.62 -13.90 2.44
CA CYS A 126 1.70 -14.86 2.67
C CYS A 126 2.04 -14.95 4.16
N MET A 127 2.20 -16.16 4.66
CA MET A 127 2.46 -16.51 6.07
C MET A 127 3.90 -16.11 6.47
N LEU A 128 4.08 -15.41 7.61
CA LEU A 128 5.08 -15.71 8.66
C LEU A 128 5.08 -14.70 9.83
N SER A 129 4.92 -15.26 11.03
CA SER A 129 5.27 -14.81 12.39
C SER A 129 4.56 -13.60 13.05
N ALA A 130 3.60 -13.95 13.93
CA ALA A 130 3.69 -13.89 15.40
C ALA A 130 3.59 -12.54 16.18
N PHE A 131 2.49 -12.47 16.94
CA PHE A 131 2.22 -11.85 18.26
C PHE A 131 2.17 -10.32 18.48
N SER A 132 0.92 -9.87 18.69
CA SER A 132 0.40 -9.14 19.88
C SER A 132 -0.16 -7.71 19.69
N ASN A 133 -1.44 -7.62 20.09
CA ASN A 133 -2.27 -6.52 20.59
C ASN A 133 -2.69 -5.35 19.67
N LEU A 134 -3.99 -5.38 19.32
CA LEU A 134 -4.84 -4.32 18.74
C LEU A 134 -4.27 -3.57 17.53
N LEU A 135 -4.42 -4.13 16.31
CA LEU A 135 -4.58 -3.48 14.99
C LEU A 135 -4.34 -4.54 13.89
N HIS A 136 -5.33 -4.79 13.03
CA HIS A 136 -5.29 -5.93 12.09
C HIS A 136 -4.42 -5.68 10.85
N LYS A 137 -3.29 -6.40 10.80
CA LYS A 137 -2.16 -6.29 9.86
C LYS A 137 -2.45 -6.97 8.50
N MET A 138 -2.38 -6.24 7.38
CA MET A 138 -2.39 -6.85 6.04
C MET A 138 -0.95 -6.97 5.53
N HIS A 139 -0.38 -8.17 5.44
CA HIS A 139 0.95 -8.37 4.86
C HIS A 139 0.83 -8.86 3.39
N LEU A 140 1.35 -8.09 2.44
CA LEU A 140 1.73 -8.60 1.11
C LEU A 140 3.27 -8.70 1.02
N CYS A 141 3.77 -9.91 1.27
CA CYS A 141 5.19 -10.22 1.18
C CYS A 141 5.59 -10.28 -0.29
N LEU A 142 6.24 -9.23 -0.80
CA LEU A 142 6.86 -9.23 -2.12
C LEU A 142 8.10 -10.14 -2.09
N LYS A 143 7.89 -11.45 -2.13
CA LYS A 143 8.98 -12.41 -2.38
C LYS A 143 9.32 -12.42 -3.88
N ARG A 144 10.42 -11.73 -4.18
CA ARG A 144 11.31 -11.83 -5.36
C ARG A 144 10.70 -11.66 -6.75
#